data_AF-A0A963LDC9-F1
#
_entry.id   AF-A0A963LDC9-F1
#
_cell.length_a   1.000
_cell.length_b   1.000
_cell.length_c   1.000
_cell.angle_alpha   90.00
_cell.angle_beta   90.00
_cell.angle_gamma   90.00
#
_symmetry.space_group_name_H-M   'P 1'
#
loop_
_entity.id
_entity.type
_entity.pdbx_description
1 polymer ?
#
loop_
_entity_poly.entity_id
_entity_poly.type
_entity_poly.pdbx_seq_one_letter_code
_entity_poly.pdbx_strand_id
1 'polypeptide(L)'
;MGDIASAEGYARYWVQRERPGARWIGWQPRPDLVPPPATMNMGGGGAMRNWREAGRATIAYTHEGRPVQEMLAVVTNFAASTMPGLAGQPPVQTLSGEAMGVLTWRAPEGQLDPKQFDAIWSTLRSDPAWSARIQQGMNQMAQDNARTQAQISQIQAETGRQALAETARRGQIAAQTRAEIADMQQQGFENRMASQDRQQTETIKTIRGVEHWRGNDGKVVELPNQYPHAWKLKDGSYLLTDSPAFDPGRDLGIEGQKMQLVR
;
A
#
# COMPACT_ATOMS: atom_id res chain seq x y z
N MET A 1 41.59 -6.77 0.94
CA MET A 1 41.07 -6.80 -0.45
C MET A 1 41.64 -5.57 -1.14
N GLY A 2 42.41 -5.73 -2.22
CA GLY A 2 43.00 -4.58 -2.92
C GLY A 2 41.90 -3.68 -3.50
N ASP A 3 42.16 -2.38 -3.55
CA ASP A 3 41.27 -1.42 -4.18
C ASP A 3 41.13 -1.76 -5.67
N ILE A 4 39.92 -2.10 -6.13
CA ILE A 4 39.61 -2.38 -7.56
C ILE A 4 38.97 -1.17 -8.25
N ALA A 5 38.94 -0.01 -7.60
CA ALA A 5 38.40 1.23 -8.16
C ALA A 5 39.35 1.93 -9.14
N SER A 6 40.42 1.26 -9.58
CA SER A 6 41.36 1.74 -10.60
C SER A 6 41.81 0.61 -11.52
N ALA A 7 42.35 0.97 -12.70
CA ALA A 7 42.92 -0.01 -13.62
C ALA A 7 44.11 -0.77 -13.02
N GLU A 8 44.98 -0.09 -12.26
CA GLU A 8 46.11 -0.74 -11.57
C GLU A 8 45.61 -1.72 -10.50
N GLY A 9 44.62 -1.27 -9.72
CA GLY A 9 43.97 -2.06 -8.70
C GLY A 9 43.39 -3.36 -9.25
N TYR A 10 42.64 -3.27 -10.34
CA TYR A 10 42.14 -4.43 -11.08
C TYR A 10 43.27 -5.31 -11.60
N ALA A 11 44.32 -4.74 -12.22
CA ALA A 11 45.45 -5.50 -12.75
C ALA A 11 46.18 -6.29 -11.66
N ARG A 12 46.37 -5.69 -10.48
CA ARG A 12 46.97 -6.36 -9.30
C ARG A 12 46.10 -7.51 -8.81
N TYR A 13 44.79 -7.28 -8.69
CA TYR A 13 43.85 -8.34 -8.34
C TYR A 13 43.89 -9.49 -9.34
N TRP A 14 43.87 -9.18 -10.64
CA TRP A 14 43.96 -10.17 -11.71
C TRP A 14 45.27 -10.98 -11.63
N VAL A 15 46.42 -10.32 -11.44
CA VAL A 15 47.72 -11.00 -11.30
C VAL A 15 47.75 -11.91 -10.09
N GLN A 16 47.25 -11.47 -8.94
CA GLN A 16 47.18 -12.31 -7.74
C GLN A 16 46.35 -13.58 -7.97
N ARG A 17 45.28 -13.48 -8.76
CA ARG A 17 44.38 -14.59 -9.06
C ARG A 17 44.94 -15.53 -10.13
N GLU A 18 45.42 -14.98 -11.24
CA GLU A 18 45.76 -15.73 -12.47
C GLU A 18 47.25 -16.08 -12.59
N ARG A 19 48.11 -15.41 -11.80
CA ARG A 19 49.56 -15.62 -11.76
C ARG A 19 50.04 -15.66 -10.30
N PRO A 20 49.55 -16.63 -9.51
CA PRO A 20 49.91 -16.72 -8.10
C PRO A 20 51.44 -16.81 -7.93
N GLY A 21 51.99 -16.00 -7.03
CA GLY A 21 53.44 -15.93 -6.79
C GLY A 21 54.22 -15.06 -7.78
N ALA A 22 53.57 -14.45 -8.78
CA ALA A 22 54.25 -13.53 -9.67
C ALA A 22 54.65 -12.23 -8.94
N ARG A 23 55.88 -11.77 -9.23
CA ARG A 23 56.43 -10.53 -8.70
C ARG A 23 55.99 -9.37 -9.57
N TRP A 24 55.35 -8.38 -8.97
CA TRP A 24 55.03 -7.12 -9.64
C TRP A 24 56.30 -6.31 -9.89
N ILE A 25 56.60 -5.98 -11.14
CA ILE A 25 57.75 -5.16 -11.51
C ILE A 25 57.37 -3.68 -11.58
N GLY A 26 56.25 -3.37 -12.23
CA GLY A 26 55.85 -1.98 -12.42
C GLY A 26 54.50 -1.78 -13.10
N TRP A 27 54.01 -0.55 -13.04
CA TRP A 27 52.79 -0.08 -13.68
C TRP A 27 53.08 1.18 -14.49
N GLN A 28 52.48 1.26 -15.67
CA GLN A 28 52.52 2.44 -16.52
C GLN A 28 51.09 2.83 -16.91
N PRO A 29 50.56 3.96 -16.42
CA PRO A 29 49.30 4.51 -16.89
C PRO A 29 49.34 4.82 -18.38
N ARG A 30 48.22 4.58 -19.08
CA ARG A 30 48.06 4.80 -20.53
C ARG A 30 46.82 5.64 -20.84
N PRO A 31 46.76 6.91 -20.37
CA PRO A 31 45.63 7.79 -20.66
C PRO A 31 45.51 8.11 -22.16
N ASP A 32 46.59 7.92 -22.94
CA ASP A 32 46.62 8.05 -24.40
C ASP A 32 45.73 7.02 -25.13
N LEU A 33 45.39 5.92 -24.46
CA LEU A 33 44.59 4.83 -25.05
C LEU A 33 43.09 4.93 -24.73
N VAL A 34 42.68 5.92 -23.95
CA VAL A 34 41.28 6.08 -23.51
C VAL A 34 40.76 7.48 -23.81
N PRO A 35 39.47 7.62 -24.12
CA PRO A 35 38.87 8.93 -24.25
C PRO A 35 38.88 9.68 -22.90
N PRO A 36 38.83 11.02 -22.91
CA PRO A 36 38.71 11.80 -21.69
C PRO A 36 37.41 11.45 -20.93
N PRO A 37 37.39 11.60 -19.60
CA PRO A 37 36.19 11.41 -18.80
C PRO A 37 35.02 12.27 -19.29
N ALA A 38 33.83 11.69 -19.33
CA ALA A 38 32.59 12.39 -19.63
C ALA A 38 31.76 12.53 -18.36
N THR A 39 31.30 13.74 -18.08
CA THR A 39 30.35 14.01 -16.98
C THR A 39 29.09 14.62 -17.56
N MET A 40 27.95 14.07 -17.17
CA MET A 40 26.61 14.52 -17.54
C MET A 40 25.88 14.93 -16.26
N ASN A 41 25.56 16.21 -16.14
CA ASN A 41 24.72 16.69 -15.05
C ASN A 41 23.26 16.41 -15.39
N MET A 42 22.57 15.74 -14.48
CA MET A 42 21.14 15.50 -14.57
C MET A 42 20.41 16.59 -13.78
N GLY A 43 19.21 16.98 -14.20
CA GLY A 43 18.40 17.95 -13.46
C GLY A 43 18.15 17.51 -12.01
N GLY A 44 17.89 18.47 -11.12
CA GLY A 44 17.54 18.16 -9.71
C GLY A 44 18.71 17.67 -8.85
N GLY A 45 19.96 17.95 -9.24
CA GLY A 45 21.16 17.59 -8.45
C GLY A 45 21.69 16.18 -8.71
N GLY A 46 21.16 15.49 -9.73
CA GLY A 46 21.74 14.23 -10.19
C GLY A 46 22.96 14.45 -11.09
N ALA A 47 23.84 13.45 -11.16
CA ALA A 47 24.98 13.47 -12.08
C ALA A 47 25.37 12.05 -12.48
N MET A 48 25.89 11.89 -13.69
CA MET A 48 26.51 10.66 -14.17
C MET A 48 27.91 10.99 -14.69
N ARG A 49 28.92 10.25 -14.25
CA ARG A 49 30.30 10.36 -14.72
C ARG A 49 30.76 9.01 -15.23
N ASN A 50 31.18 8.98 -16.49
CA ASN A 50 31.80 7.81 -17.10
C ASN A 50 33.27 8.14 -17.38
N TRP A 51 34.18 7.28 -16.96
CA TRP A 51 35.60 7.40 -17.29
C TRP A 51 36.19 6.03 -17.55
N ARG A 52 37.25 6.01 -18.35
CA ARG A 52 38.04 4.81 -18.59
C ARG A 52 39.44 5.02 -18.08
N GLU A 53 40.01 3.97 -17.55
CA GLU A 53 41.42 3.93 -17.20
C GLU A 53 42.07 2.81 -18.00
N ALA A 54 43.27 3.08 -18.51
CA ALA A 54 44.09 2.08 -19.14
C ALA A 54 45.50 2.14 -18.58
N GLY A 55 46.17 1.00 -18.61
CA GLY A 55 47.57 0.95 -18.27
C GLY A 55 48.17 -0.40 -18.55
N ARG A 56 49.49 -0.45 -18.39
CA ARG A 56 50.31 -1.62 -18.61
C ARG A 56 51.06 -2.00 -17.35
N ALA A 57 50.88 -3.25 -16.91
CA ALA A 57 51.68 -3.85 -15.86
C ALA A 57 52.83 -4.65 -16.46
N THR A 58 53.92 -4.79 -15.71
CA THR A 58 54.97 -5.77 -15.97
C THR A 58 55.13 -6.64 -14.73
N ILE A 59 55.17 -7.95 -14.94
CA ILE A 59 55.38 -8.95 -13.88
C ILE A 59 56.50 -9.91 -14.26
N ALA A 60 57.13 -10.53 -13.27
CA ALA A 60 58.12 -11.59 -13.46
C ALA A 60 57.79 -12.79 -12.58
N TYR A 61 58.02 -13.99 -13.12
CA TYR A 61 57.81 -15.24 -12.41
C TYR A 61 58.51 -16.40 -13.14
N THR A 62 58.45 -17.59 -12.55
CA THR A 62 58.99 -18.80 -13.16
C THR A 62 57.88 -19.55 -13.88
N HIS A 63 58.08 -19.87 -15.16
CA HIS A 63 57.18 -20.71 -15.94
C HIS A 63 57.96 -21.91 -16.48
N GLU A 64 57.52 -23.12 -16.13
CA GLU A 64 58.19 -24.37 -16.55
C GLU A 64 59.70 -24.38 -16.23
N GLY A 65 60.07 -23.88 -15.04
CA GLY A 65 61.46 -23.82 -14.58
C GLY A 65 62.30 -22.71 -15.22
N ARG A 66 61.74 -21.88 -16.11
CA ARG A 66 62.43 -20.76 -16.77
C ARG A 66 61.93 -19.40 -16.25
N PRO A 67 62.82 -18.43 -16.00
CA PRO A 67 62.41 -17.09 -15.66
C PRO A 67 61.76 -16.41 -16.87
N VAL A 68 60.58 -15.85 -16.66
CA VAL A 68 59.82 -15.13 -17.68
C VAL A 68 59.39 -13.77 -17.15
N GLN A 69 59.25 -12.83 -18.09
CA GLN A 69 58.53 -11.59 -17.87
C GLN A 69 57.22 -11.64 -18.66
N GLU A 70 56.19 -10.97 -18.14
CA GLU A 70 54.90 -10.82 -18.80
C GLU A 70 54.44 -9.36 -18.69
N MET A 71 54.05 -8.78 -19.83
CA MET A 71 53.33 -7.50 -19.86
C MET A 71 51.84 -7.77 -19.93
N LEU A 72 51.07 -6.98 -19.20
CA LEU A 72 49.62 -7.02 -19.18
C LEU A 72 49.08 -5.64 -19.52
N ALA A 73 48.16 -5.54 -20.48
CA ALA A 73 47.40 -4.33 -20.72
C ALA A 73 45.95 -4.52 -20.34
N VAL A 74 45.43 -3.51 -19.65
CA VAL A 74 44.08 -3.50 -19.09
C VAL A 74 43.42 -2.20 -19.49
N VAL A 75 42.13 -2.30 -19.84
CA VAL A 75 41.21 -1.16 -19.91
C VAL A 75 40.04 -1.45 -18.99
N THR A 76 39.78 -0.56 -18.04
CA THR A 76 38.60 -0.59 -17.17
C THR A 76 37.70 0.60 -17.47
N ASN A 77 36.41 0.35 -17.55
CA ASN A 77 35.36 1.35 -17.68
C ASN A 77 34.67 1.51 -16.33
N PHE A 78 34.57 2.74 -15.85
CA PHE A 78 33.91 3.08 -14.62
C PHE A 78 32.75 4.04 -14.90
N ALA A 79 31.62 3.76 -14.25
CA ALA A 79 30.45 4.62 -14.27
C ALA A 79 30.07 4.93 -12.82
N ALA A 80 30.09 6.21 -12.47
CA ALA A 80 29.54 6.71 -11.23
C ALA A 80 28.25 7.46 -11.52
N SER A 81 27.20 7.23 -10.73
CA SER A 81 25.97 8.02 -10.80
C SER A 81 25.56 8.47 -9.42
N THR A 82 25.03 9.69 -9.35
CA THR A 82 24.37 10.25 -8.17
C THR A 82 22.94 10.54 -8.57
N MET A 83 21.99 9.88 -7.91
CA MET A 83 20.57 10.17 -8.04
C MET A 83 20.11 10.97 -6.82
N PRO A 84 19.37 12.07 -7.02
CA PRO A 84 18.78 12.79 -5.90
C PRO A 84 17.84 11.86 -5.13
N GLY A 85 17.88 11.93 -3.81
CA GLY A 85 16.96 11.18 -2.97
C GLY A 85 15.52 11.67 -3.16
N LEU A 86 14.55 10.78 -2.97
CA LEU A 86 13.15 11.18 -2.84
C LEU A 86 12.96 12.00 -1.55
N ALA A 87 11.89 12.78 -1.43
CA ALA A 87 11.68 13.73 -0.33
C ALA A 87 12.07 13.16 1.06
N GLY A 88 13.12 13.72 1.66
CA GLY A 88 13.65 13.33 2.97
C GLY A 88 14.68 12.19 2.97
N GLN A 89 14.95 11.56 1.82
CA GLN A 89 15.97 10.53 1.65
C GLN A 89 17.30 11.16 1.17
N PRO A 90 18.45 10.61 1.61
CA PRO A 90 19.74 11.02 1.09
C PRO A 90 19.90 10.62 -0.40
N PRO A 91 20.75 11.33 -1.15
CA PRO A 91 21.07 10.96 -2.52
C PRO A 91 21.73 9.58 -2.59
N VAL A 92 21.35 8.80 -3.61
CA VAL A 92 21.92 7.48 -3.87
C VAL A 92 23.10 7.64 -4.80
N GLN A 93 24.28 7.17 -4.37
CA GLN A 93 25.48 7.13 -5.20
C GLN A 93 25.79 5.68 -5.57
N THR A 94 26.04 5.44 -6.85
CA THR A 94 26.47 4.13 -7.35
C THR A 94 27.78 4.27 -8.10
N LEU A 95 28.66 3.29 -7.93
CA LEU A 95 29.88 3.12 -8.72
C LEU A 95 29.88 1.70 -9.27
N SER A 96 29.96 1.57 -10.59
CA SER A 96 30.14 0.29 -11.27
C SER A 96 31.42 0.34 -12.10
N GLY A 97 32.13 -0.78 -12.15
CA GLY A 97 33.32 -0.96 -12.97
C GLY A 97 33.25 -2.25 -13.77
N GLU A 98 33.68 -2.22 -15.02
CA GLU A 98 33.85 -3.39 -15.87
C GLU A 98 35.24 -3.36 -16.52
N ALA A 99 35.83 -4.54 -16.73
CA ALA A 99 37.08 -4.68 -17.45
C ALA A 99 36.81 -5.31 -18.82
N MET A 100 37.44 -4.79 -19.87
CA MET A 100 37.29 -5.32 -21.23
C MET A 100 38.14 -6.58 -21.51
N GLY A 101 38.69 -7.19 -20.46
CA GLY A 101 39.69 -8.26 -20.53
C GLY A 101 41.11 -7.76 -20.29
N VAL A 102 42.06 -8.71 -20.28
CA VAL A 102 43.49 -8.44 -20.08
C VAL A 102 44.24 -9.06 -21.25
N LEU A 103 44.93 -8.24 -22.06
CA LEU A 103 45.88 -8.77 -23.03
C LEU A 103 47.19 -9.03 -22.30
N THR A 104 47.76 -10.21 -22.49
CA THR A 104 49.07 -10.52 -21.96
C THR A 104 50.06 -10.94 -23.05
N TRP A 105 51.32 -10.60 -22.83
CA TRP A 105 52.44 -11.06 -23.64
C TRP A 105 53.55 -11.51 -22.73
N ARG A 106 53.95 -12.77 -22.87
CA ARG A 106 55.06 -13.36 -22.12
C ARG A 106 56.28 -13.57 -23.01
N ALA A 107 57.46 -13.31 -22.47
CA ALA A 107 58.74 -13.63 -23.10
C ALA A 107 59.74 -14.10 -22.02
N PRO A 108 60.83 -14.79 -22.40
CA PRO A 108 61.96 -14.99 -21.50
C PRO A 108 62.45 -13.66 -20.93
N GLU A 109 63.01 -13.71 -19.72
CA GLU A 109 63.52 -12.52 -19.06
C GLU A 109 64.51 -11.75 -19.96
N GLY A 110 64.32 -10.44 -20.07
CA GLY A 110 65.14 -9.55 -20.90
C GLY A 110 64.78 -9.51 -22.39
N GLN A 111 63.86 -10.35 -22.88
CA GLN A 111 63.45 -10.37 -24.29
C GLN A 111 62.16 -9.60 -24.58
N LEU A 112 61.56 -9.00 -23.55
CA LEU A 112 60.24 -8.38 -23.67
C LEU A 112 60.40 -6.93 -24.15
N ASP A 113 59.95 -6.64 -25.38
CA ASP A 113 60.01 -5.31 -25.98
C ASP A 113 58.68 -4.55 -25.80
N PRO A 114 58.66 -3.46 -24.99
CA PRO A 114 57.52 -2.56 -24.87
C PRO A 114 56.92 -2.08 -26.19
N LYS A 115 57.76 -1.80 -27.20
CA LYS A 115 57.33 -1.22 -28.48
C LYS A 115 56.58 -2.23 -29.32
N GLN A 116 57.05 -3.48 -29.32
CA GLN A 116 56.37 -4.57 -30.03
C GLN A 116 55.01 -4.87 -29.39
N PHE A 117 54.95 -4.86 -28.05
CA PHE A 117 53.68 -5.00 -27.33
C PHE A 117 52.68 -3.89 -27.72
N ASP A 118 53.12 -2.63 -27.69
CA ASP A 118 52.28 -1.49 -28.04
C ASP A 118 51.81 -1.55 -29.50
N ALA A 119 52.68 -2.01 -30.42
CA ALA A 119 52.31 -2.21 -31.82
C ALA A 119 51.20 -3.24 -31.97
N ILE A 120 51.29 -4.41 -31.31
CA ILE A 120 50.22 -5.42 -31.34
C ILE A 120 48.95 -4.89 -30.70
N TRP A 121 49.03 -4.24 -29.55
CA TRP A 121 47.86 -3.64 -28.90
C TRP A 121 47.15 -2.64 -29.84
N SER A 122 47.91 -1.84 -30.60
CA SER A 122 47.34 -0.85 -31.54
C SER A 122 46.59 -1.47 -32.74
N THR A 123 46.83 -2.76 -33.03
CA THR A 123 46.09 -3.48 -34.08
C THR A 123 44.68 -3.85 -33.65
N LEU A 124 44.41 -3.91 -32.34
CA LEU A 124 43.10 -4.17 -31.79
C LEU A 124 42.22 -2.93 -32.00
N ARG A 125 41.43 -2.94 -33.06
CA ARG A 125 40.46 -1.89 -33.35
C ARG A 125 39.05 -2.35 -32.99
N SER A 126 38.27 -1.42 -32.44
CA SER A 126 36.83 -1.61 -32.33
C SER A 126 36.23 -1.64 -33.73
N ASP A 127 35.42 -2.66 -34.03
CA ASP A 127 34.67 -2.75 -35.29
C ASP A 127 33.45 -1.80 -35.21
N PRO A 128 33.42 -0.70 -36.00
CA PRO A 128 32.31 0.24 -35.96
C PRO A 128 30.97 -0.39 -36.39
N ALA A 129 31.00 -1.37 -37.29
CA ALA A 129 29.79 -2.03 -37.76
C ALA A 129 29.18 -2.91 -36.65
N TRP A 130 30.03 -3.61 -35.90
CA TRP A 130 29.62 -4.34 -34.71
C TRP A 130 29.05 -3.39 -33.65
N SER A 131 29.74 -2.30 -33.33
CA SER A 131 29.26 -1.30 -32.37
C SER A 131 27.91 -0.71 -32.76
N ALA A 132 27.71 -0.41 -34.06
CA ALA A 132 26.43 0.09 -34.56
C ALA A 132 25.30 -0.92 -34.37
N ARG A 133 25.54 -2.22 -34.62
CA ARG A 133 24.55 -3.28 -34.39
C ARG A 133 24.17 -3.40 -32.92
N ILE A 134 25.15 -3.35 -32.02
CA ILE A 134 24.90 -3.38 -30.58
C ILE A 134 24.07 -2.16 -30.15
N GLN A 135 24.41 -0.96 -30.62
CA GLN A 135 23.64 0.25 -30.32
C GLN A 135 22.20 0.17 -30.85
N GLN A 136 22.00 -0.37 -32.06
CA GLN A 136 20.65 -0.59 -32.59
C GLN A 136 19.84 -1.54 -31.70
N GLY A 137 20.43 -2.66 -31.27
CA GLY A 137 19.79 -3.59 -30.34
C GLY A 137 19.44 -2.96 -29.00
N MET A 138 20.36 -2.21 -28.39
CA MET A 138 20.12 -1.47 -27.14
C MET A 138 19.00 -0.44 -27.29
N ASN A 139 18.95 0.28 -28.40
CA ASN A 139 17.90 1.26 -28.68
C ASN A 139 16.52 0.59 -28.84
N GLN A 140 16.45 -0.57 -29.48
CA GLN A 140 15.22 -1.36 -29.56
C GLN A 140 14.74 -1.80 -28.17
N MET A 141 15.64 -2.37 -27.36
CA MET A 141 15.31 -2.74 -25.98
C MET A 141 14.83 -1.56 -25.14
N ALA A 142 15.47 -0.39 -25.27
CA ALA A 142 15.05 0.82 -24.57
C ALA A 142 13.64 1.27 -25.00
N GLN A 143 13.31 1.20 -26.29
CA GLN A 143 11.97 1.52 -26.79
C GLN A 143 10.92 0.53 -26.29
N ASP A 144 11.23 -0.76 -26.29
CA ASP A 144 10.30 -1.80 -25.80
C ASP A 144 10.08 -1.69 -24.29
N ASN A 145 11.13 -1.41 -23.52
CA ASN A 145 11.02 -1.12 -22.09
C ASN A 145 10.16 0.11 -21.84
N ALA A 146 10.33 1.18 -22.63
CA ALA A 146 9.52 2.39 -22.50
C ALA A 146 8.03 2.14 -22.83
N ARG A 147 7.74 1.35 -23.88
CA ARG A 147 6.36 0.94 -24.22
C ARG A 147 5.74 0.11 -23.10
N THR A 148 6.49 -0.87 -22.58
CA THR A 148 6.04 -1.72 -21.48
C THR A 148 5.74 -0.90 -20.23
N GLN A 149 6.64 0.02 -19.88
CA GLN A 149 6.44 0.92 -18.74
C GLN A 149 5.19 1.79 -18.92
N ALA A 150 4.95 2.32 -20.12
CA ALA A 150 3.76 3.11 -20.41
C ALA A 150 2.46 2.30 -20.25
N GLN A 151 2.44 1.04 -20.71
CA GLN A 151 1.30 0.14 -20.51
C GLN A 151 1.05 -0.17 -19.04
N ILE A 152 2.11 -0.44 -18.27
CA ILE A 152 2.00 -0.66 -16.81
C ILE A 152 1.41 0.58 -16.14
N SER A 153 1.89 1.78 -16.49
CA SER A 153 1.35 3.03 -15.94
C SER A 153 -0.13 3.24 -16.30
N GLN A 154 -0.57 2.85 -17.49
CA GLN A 154 -1.99 2.92 -17.88
C GLN A 154 -2.86 1.96 -17.03
N ILE A 155 -2.42 0.70 -16.88
CA ILE A 155 -3.11 -0.29 -16.05
C ILE A 155 -3.22 0.18 -14.59
N GLN A 156 -2.13 0.75 -14.05
CA GLN A 156 -2.13 1.29 -12.68
C GLN A 156 -3.12 2.46 -12.53
N ALA A 157 -3.19 3.35 -13.52
CA ALA A 157 -4.14 4.46 -13.51
C ALA A 157 -5.60 3.98 -13.57
N GLU A 158 -5.89 2.99 -14.41
CA GLU A 158 -7.23 2.40 -14.51
C GLU A 158 -7.64 1.68 -13.22
N THR A 159 -6.75 0.83 -12.70
CA THR A 159 -6.94 0.13 -11.42
C THR A 159 -7.18 1.13 -10.29
N GLY A 160 -6.42 2.23 -10.25
CA GLY A 160 -6.60 3.31 -9.29
C GLY A 160 -7.98 3.96 -9.37
N ARG A 161 -8.49 4.22 -10.59
CA ARG A 161 -9.84 4.75 -10.79
C ARG A 161 -10.91 3.79 -10.31
N GLN A 162 -10.77 2.49 -10.62
CA GLN A 162 -11.71 1.47 -10.17
C GLN A 162 -11.73 1.35 -8.64
N ALA A 163 -10.55 1.36 -8.00
CA ALA A 163 -10.44 1.32 -6.54
C ALA A 163 -11.12 2.54 -5.87
N LEU A 164 -10.97 3.73 -6.45
CA LEU A 164 -11.66 4.94 -5.97
C LEU A 164 -13.18 4.84 -6.13
N ALA A 165 -13.65 4.36 -7.28
CA ALA A 165 -15.08 4.18 -7.54
C ALA A 165 -15.72 3.17 -6.56
N GLU A 166 -15.03 2.04 -6.31
CA GLU A 166 -15.47 1.03 -5.36
C GLU A 166 -15.48 1.57 -3.92
N THR A 167 -14.47 2.36 -3.55
CA THR A 167 -14.41 3.02 -2.23
C THR A 167 -15.58 4.00 -2.06
N ALA A 168 -15.87 4.80 -3.08
CA ALA A 168 -17.02 5.70 -3.07
C ALA A 168 -18.35 4.94 -2.93
N ARG A 169 -18.51 3.84 -3.67
CA ARG A 169 -19.70 2.96 -3.57
C ARG A 169 -19.87 2.39 -2.17
N ARG A 170 -18.80 1.88 -1.57
CA ARG A 170 -18.82 1.39 -0.17
C ARG A 170 -19.18 2.50 0.82
N GLY A 171 -18.67 3.71 0.60
CA GLY A 171 -19.04 4.88 1.39
C GLY A 171 -20.54 5.20 1.31
N GLN A 172 -21.12 5.14 0.11
CA GLN A 172 -22.56 5.34 -0.11
C GLN A 172 -23.39 4.27 0.61
N ILE A 173 -23.01 2.98 0.48
CA ILE A 173 -23.70 1.88 1.17
C ILE A 173 -23.63 2.09 2.69
N ALA A 174 -22.45 2.40 3.23
CA ALA A 174 -22.29 2.64 4.65
C ALA A 174 -23.13 3.84 5.14
N ALA A 175 -23.25 4.90 4.34
CA ALA A 175 -24.11 6.04 4.64
C ALA A 175 -25.59 5.67 4.65
N GLN A 176 -26.05 4.91 3.66
CA GLN A 176 -27.42 4.39 3.58
C GLN A 176 -27.75 3.50 4.78
N THR A 177 -26.89 2.53 5.09
CA THR A 177 -27.08 1.64 6.25
C THR A 177 -27.11 2.42 7.57
N ARG A 178 -26.31 3.48 7.72
CA ARG A 178 -26.38 4.34 8.91
C ARG A 178 -27.70 5.09 9.03
N ALA A 179 -28.24 5.58 7.91
CA ALA A 179 -29.54 6.24 7.88
C ALA A 179 -30.65 5.26 8.26
N GLU A 180 -30.65 4.05 7.68
CA GLU A 180 -31.62 2.99 8.02
C GLU A 180 -31.56 2.59 9.49
N ILE A 181 -30.34 2.46 10.06
CA ILE A 181 -30.17 2.17 11.50
C ILE A 181 -30.73 3.31 12.36
N ALA A 182 -30.49 4.56 11.98
CA ALA A 182 -31.03 5.71 12.71
C ALA A 182 -32.57 5.72 12.69
N ASP A 183 -33.17 5.45 11.52
CA ASP A 183 -34.62 5.35 11.37
C ASP A 183 -35.21 4.20 12.20
N MET A 184 -34.58 3.02 12.18
CA MET A 184 -35.00 1.88 13.02
C MET A 184 -34.90 2.19 14.51
N GLN A 185 -33.84 2.88 14.95
CA GLN A 185 -33.70 3.28 16.35
C GLN A 185 -34.79 4.28 16.76
N GLN A 186 -35.10 5.24 15.89
CA GLN A 186 -36.16 6.22 16.11
C GLN A 186 -37.52 5.52 16.21
N GLN A 187 -37.85 4.65 15.26
CA GLN A 187 -39.08 3.84 15.32
C GLN A 187 -39.14 2.97 16.58
N GLY A 188 -38.03 2.36 16.98
CA GLY A 188 -37.93 1.58 18.21
C GLY A 188 -38.09 2.41 19.48
N PHE A 189 -37.66 3.68 19.47
CA PHE A 189 -37.89 4.63 20.56
C PHE A 189 -39.37 5.04 20.64
N GLU A 190 -39.97 5.41 19.50
CA GLU A 190 -41.38 5.78 19.39
C GLU A 190 -42.30 4.64 19.84
N ASN A 191 -42.05 3.42 19.39
CA ASN A 191 -42.81 2.24 19.80
C ASN A 191 -42.70 1.95 21.29
N ARG A 192 -41.51 2.15 21.89
CA ARG A 192 -41.31 1.99 23.34
C ARG A 192 -42.04 3.05 24.14
N MET A 193 -42.03 4.31 23.71
CA MET A 193 -42.80 5.38 24.36
C MET A 193 -44.30 5.07 24.29
N ALA A 194 -44.83 4.74 23.11
CA ALA A 194 -46.24 4.38 22.93
C ALA A 194 -46.65 3.14 23.73
N SER A 195 -45.73 2.21 24.01
CA SER A 195 -45.98 1.05 24.88
C SER A 195 -45.98 1.44 26.36
N GLN A 196 -45.02 2.26 26.80
CA GLN A 196 -44.95 2.78 28.17
C GLN A 196 -46.18 3.62 28.52
N ASP A 197 -46.65 4.49 27.62
CA ASP A 197 -47.86 5.29 27.83
C ASP A 197 -49.11 4.41 28.02
N ARG A 198 -49.23 3.34 27.23
CA ARG A 198 -50.30 2.34 27.36
C ARG A 198 -50.20 1.60 28.70
N GLN A 199 -49.02 1.12 29.07
CA GLN A 199 -48.80 0.41 30.34
C GLN A 199 -49.04 1.31 31.55
N GLN A 200 -48.63 2.58 31.49
CA GLN A 200 -48.88 3.56 32.54
C GLN A 200 -50.38 3.82 32.69
N THR A 201 -51.10 3.96 31.58
CA THR A 201 -52.57 4.10 31.59
C THR A 201 -53.24 2.88 32.23
N GLU A 202 -52.85 1.67 31.86
CA GLU A 202 -53.39 0.42 32.44
C GLU A 202 -52.99 0.24 33.92
N THR A 203 -51.79 0.66 34.29
CA THR A 203 -51.32 0.63 35.69
C THR A 203 -52.09 1.64 36.56
N ILE A 204 -52.38 2.84 36.05
CA ILE A 204 -53.22 3.83 36.75
C ILE A 204 -54.63 3.27 36.97
N LYS A 205 -55.22 2.59 35.97
CA LYS A 205 -56.51 1.91 36.12
C LYS A 205 -56.46 0.81 37.19
N THR A 206 -55.41 -0.02 37.14
CA THR A 206 -55.21 -1.14 38.08
C THR A 206 -55.02 -0.66 39.52
N ILE A 207 -54.19 0.37 39.75
CA ILE A 207 -53.95 0.94 41.08
C ILE A 207 -55.21 1.60 41.64
N ARG A 208 -56.01 2.26 40.80
CA ARG A 208 -57.26 2.90 41.26
C ARG A 208 -58.38 1.90 41.52
N GLY A 209 -58.29 0.67 41.04
CA GLY A 209 -59.31 -0.35 41.21
C GLY A 209 -60.69 0.11 40.70
N VAL A 210 -60.71 0.88 39.60
CA VAL A 210 -61.94 1.43 39.01
C VAL A 210 -62.14 0.95 37.57
N GLU A 211 -63.39 0.79 37.18
CA GLU A 211 -63.86 0.48 35.83
C GLU A 211 -64.80 1.58 35.32
N HIS A 212 -64.87 1.75 34.00
CA HIS A 212 -65.72 2.76 33.37
C HIS A 212 -67.12 2.19 33.09
N TRP A 213 -68.15 2.83 33.64
CA TRP A 213 -69.55 2.42 33.48
C TRP A 213 -70.35 3.48 32.72
N ARG A 214 -71.14 3.06 31.73
CA ARG A 214 -72.01 3.92 30.93
C ARG A 214 -73.47 3.77 31.35
N GLY A 215 -74.12 4.89 31.64
CA GLY A 215 -75.57 4.96 31.84
C GLY A 215 -76.35 5.07 30.53
N ASN A 216 -77.67 4.85 30.57
CA ASN A 216 -78.55 5.03 29.40
C ASN A 216 -78.61 6.48 28.91
N ASP A 217 -78.19 7.44 29.74
CA ASP A 217 -78.00 8.85 29.39
C ASP A 217 -76.70 9.11 28.59
N GLY A 218 -75.92 8.07 28.29
CA GLY A 218 -74.69 8.13 27.51
C GLY A 218 -73.47 8.59 28.30
N LYS A 219 -73.63 9.02 29.56
CA LYS A 219 -72.53 9.48 30.42
C LYS A 219 -71.72 8.29 30.92
N VAL A 220 -70.39 8.45 30.96
CA VAL A 220 -69.44 7.46 31.47
C VAL A 220 -68.88 7.95 32.80
N VAL A 221 -68.84 7.06 33.81
CA VAL A 221 -68.30 7.34 35.15
C VAL A 221 -67.35 6.23 35.60
N GLU A 222 -66.37 6.57 36.41
CA GLU A 222 -65.44 5.61 37.03
C GLU A 222 -66.04 5.11 38.36
N LEU A 223 -66.21 3.78 38.50
CA LEU A 223 -66.70 3.15 39.73
C LEU A 223 -65.77 2.01 40.16
N PRO A 224 -65.69 1.67 41.46
CA PRO A 224 -64.87 0.56 41.93
C PRO A 224 -65.16 -0.75 41.19
N ASN A 225 -64.13 -1.51 40.85
CA ASN A 225 -64.22 -2.73 40.04
C ASN A 225 -64.47 -4.01 40.85
N GLN A 226 -64.75 -3.87 42.15
CA GLN A 226 -64.96 -5.01 43.06
C GLN A 226 -66.28 -5.73 42.82
N TYR A 227 -67.21 -5.11 42.08
CA TYR A 227 -68.56 -5.61 41.86
C TYR A 227 -68.90 -5.62 40.35
N PRO A 228 -69.39 -6.74 39.79
CA PRO A 228 -69.64 -6.93 38.36
C PRO A 228 -70.93 -6.26 37.84
N HIS A 229 -71.72 -5.63 38.71
CA HIS A 229 -72.96 -4.96 38.30
C HIS A 229 -73.10 -3.61 39.00
N ALA A 230 -73.44 -2.57 38.21
CA ALA A 230 -73.67 -1.23 38.72
C ALA A 230 -75.02 -0.67 38.25
N TRP A 231 -75.65 0.12 39.11
CA TRP A 231 -76.90 0.82 38.88
C TRP A 231 -76.76 2.29 39.26
N LYS A 232 -77.37 3.18 38.47
CA LYS A 232 -77.54 4.59 38.80
C LYS A 232 -78.94 4.81 39.34
N LEU A 233 -79.05 5.25 40.59
CA LEU A 233 -80.33 5.52 41.23
C LEU A 233 -80.86 6.90 40.82
N LYS A 234 -82.16 7.13 41.03
CA LYS A 234 -82.84 8.39 40.67
C LYS A 234 -82.28 9.63 41.36
N ASP A 235 -81.72 9.47 42.56
CA ASP A 235 -81.07 10.53 43.32
C ASP A 235 -79.64 10.85 42.82
N GLY A 236 -79.15 10.13 41.82
CA GLY A 236 -77.83 10.30 41.22
C GLY A 236 -76.72 9.49 41.89
N SER A 237 -77.03 8.74 42.94
CA SER A 237 -76.08 7.81 43.58
C SER A 237 -75.88 6.53 42.76
N TYR A 238 -74.80 5.80 43.06
CA TYR A 238 -74.45 4.55 42.39
C TYR A 238 -74.51 3.38 43.38
N LEU A 239 -75.16 2.31 42.96
CA LEU A 239 -75.24 1.06 43.71
C LEU A 239 -74.50 -0.03 42.96
N LEU A 240 -73.56 -0.68 43.64
CA LEU A 240 -72.77 -1.79 43.12
C LEU A 240 -73.19 -3.11 43.77
N THR A 241 -73.21 -4.19 43.02
CA THR A 241 -73.66 -5.51 43.49
C THR A 241 -73.00 -6.66 42.75
N ASP A 242 -72.85 -7.80 43.43
CA ASP A 242 -72.38 -9.08 42.86
C ASP A 242 -73.51 -9.92 42.28
N SER A 243 -74.76 -9.61 42.60
CA SER A 243 -75.89 -10.44 42.22
C SER A 243 -76.42 -10.04 40.83
N PRO A 244 -76.41 -10.95 39.84
CA PRO A 244 -76.93 -10.67 38.50
C PRO A 244 -78.46 -10.57 38.48
N ALA A 245 -79.12 -11.11 39.51
CA ALA A 245 -80.57 -11.09 39.65
C ALA A 245 -81.07 -9.88 40.46
N PHE A 246 -80.17 -9.08 41.05
CA PHE A 246 -80.54 -7.92 41.85
C PHE A 246 -81.08 -6.80 40.98
N ASP A 247 -82.24 -6.27 41.38
CA ASP A 247 -82.89 -5.12 40.77
C ASP A 247 -83.31 -4.16 41.90
N PRO A 248 -82.77 -2.93 41.96
CA PRO A 248 -83.07 -2.00 43.06
C PRO A 248 -84.55 -1.59 43.10
N GLY A 249 -85.24 -1.58 41.96
CA GLY A 249 -86.67 -1.25 41.89
C GLY A 249 -87.53 -2.35 42.50
N ARG A 250 -87.17 -3.61 42.26
CA ARG A 250 -87.86 -4.77 42.83
C ARG A 250 -87.46 -5.04 44.29
N ASP A 251 -86.17 -5.03 44.57
CA ASP A 251 -85.61 -5.58 45.83
C ASP A 251 -85.52 -4.52 46.93
N LEU A 252 -85.39 -3.24 46.57
CA LEU A 252 -85.32 -2.12 47.51
C LEU A 252 -86.49 -1.12 47.35
N GLY A 253 -87.32 -1.27 46.32
CA GLY A 253 -88.38 -0.32 45.99
C GLY A 253 -87.87 1.02 45.44
N ILE A 254 -86.61 1.07 44.98
CA ILE A 254 -85.94 2.29 44.51
C ILE A 254 -85.68 2.19 43.01
N GLU A 255 -86.22 3.14 42.23
CA GLU A 255 -85.97 3.19 40.79
C GLU A 255 -84.46 3.39 40.50
N GLY A 256 -83.89 2.44 39.74
CA GLY A 256 -82.51 2.48 39.29
C GLY A 256 -82.39 2.11 37.82
N GLN A 257 -81.38 2.67 37.15
CA GLN A 257 -81.02 2.34 35.77
C GLN A 257 -79.75 1.51 35.75
N LYS A 258 -79.81 0.35 35.07
CA LYS A 258 -78.65 -0.54 34.95
C LYS A 258 -77.58 0.11 34.09
N MET A 259 -76.35 0.07 34.57
CA MET A 259 -75.20 0.59 33.84
C MET A 259 -74.50 -0.53 33.05
N GLN A 260 -73.85 -0.14 31.97
CA GLN A 260 -73.09 -1.06 31.11
C GLN A 260 -71.60 -0.81 31.27
N LEU A 261 -70.83 -1.86 31.48
CA LEU A 261 -69.37 -1.77 31.53
C LEU A 261 -68.83 -1.38 30.15
N VAL A 262 -67.96 -0.37 30.13
CA VAL A 262 -67.23 0.08 28.93
C VAL A 262 -65.84 -0.52 28.99
N ARG A 263 -65.51 -1.39 28.04
CA ARG A 263 -64.16 -1.92 27.85
C ARG A 263 -63.36 -1.06 26.88
#